data_AF-A0A2M7LY27-F1
#
_entry.id   AF-A0A2M7LY27-F1
#
_cell.length_a   1.000
_cell.length_b   1.000
_cell.length_c   1.000
_cell.angle_alpha   90.00
_cell.angle_beta   90.00
_cell.angle_gamma   90.00
#
_symmetry.space_group_name_H-M   'P 1'
#
loop_
_entity.id
_entity.type
_entity.pdbx_description
1 polymer ?
#
loop_
_entity_poly.entity_id
_entity_poly.type
_entity_poly.pdbx_seq_one_letter_code
_entity_poly.pdbx_strand_id
1 'polypeptide(L)'
;MFGKKSQKALVSEKLNAANILGQGTVSLKDLIAPSFIEVDFNNLKIDDKYYRTLYVVGYPRYVNANWLYSLITFDHPLYISMYIYPTESKNVLDEMKRKIGEMEATIENDIKAGRMVDPVVQVSLDDALALQ
;
A
#
# COMPACT_ATOMS: atom_id res chain seq x y z
N MET A 1 20.08 -63.03 7.29
CA MET A 1 19.54 -61.69 6.93
C MET A 1 19.77 -60.69 8.08
N PHE A 2 21.00 -60.25 8.39
CA PHE A 2 21.23 -59.35 9.54
C PHE A 2 22.35 -58.29 9.35
N GLY A 3 22.63 -57.86 8.11
CA GLY A 3 23.72 -56.89 7.83
C GLY A 3 23.31 -55.44 7.57
N LYS A 4 22.06 -55.16 7.16
CA LYS A 4 21.69 -53.84 6.60
C LYS A 4 21.33 -52.76 7.65
N LYS A 5 21.02 -53.11 8.91
CA LYS A 5 20.64 -52.12 9.94
C LYS A 5 21.85 -51.36 10.53
N SER A 6 22.99 -52.03 10.72
CA SER A 6 24.20 -51.41 11.30
C SER A 6 24.85 -50.39 10.35
N GLN A 7 24.89 -50.70 9.05
CA GLN A 7 25.44 -49.81 8.03
C GLN A 7 24.65 -48.50 7.86
N LYS A 8 23.31 -48.54 7.99
CA LYS A 8 22.46 -47.34 7.84
C LYS A 8 22.62 -46.36 9.01
N ALA A 9 22.85 -46.88 10.22
CA ALA A 9 23.12 -46.07 11.42
C ALA A 9 24.48 -45.35 11.33
N LEU A 10 25.53 -46.06 10.93
CA LEU A 10 26.88 -45.50 10.74
C LEU A 10 26.94 -44.42 9.64
N VAL A 11 26.15 -44.56 8.57
CA VAL A 11 26.03 -43.54 7.51
C VAL A 11 25.27 -42.31 8.02
N SER A 12 24.22 -42.48 8.82
CA SER A 12 23.48 -41.35 9.41
C SER A 12 24.32 -40.54 10.40
N GLU A 13 25.15 -41.21 11.20
CA GLU A 13 26.03 -40.57 12.18
C GLU A 13 27.17 -39.79 11.51
N LYS A 14 27.75 -40.33 10.43
CA LYS A 14 28.73 -39.61 9.59
C LYS A 14 28.13 -38.42 8.84
N LEU A 15 26.88 -38.52 8.35
CA LEU A 15 26.16 -37.40 7.74
C LEU A 15 25.91 -36.28 8.76
N ASN A 16 25.53 -36.64 9.99
CA ASN A 16 25.34 -35.67 11.07
C ASN A 16 26.67 -35.01 11.47
N ALA A 17 27.76 -35.77 11.62
CA ALA A 17 29.08 -35.22 11.91
C ALA A 17 29.58 -34.30 10.78
N ALA A 18 29.39 -34.67 9.51
CA ALA A 18 29.73 -33.83 8.37
C ALA A 18 28.90 -32.53 8.32
N ASN A 19 27.60 -32.60 8.64
CA ASN A 19 26.74 -31.42 8.74
C ASN A 19 27.13 -30.50 9.91
N ILE A 20 27.51 -31.06 11.07
CA ILE A 20 27.98 -30.30 12.24
C ILE A 20 29.33 -29.62 11.93
N LEU A 21 30.22 -30.30 11.22
CA LEU A 21 31.49 -29.71 10.77
C LEU A 21 31.28 -28.63 9.70
N GLY A 22 30.30 -28.82 8.79
CA GLY A 22 29.91 -27.82 7.79
C GLY A 22 29.23 -26.59 8.37
N GLN A 23 28.65 -26.68 9.58
CA GLN A 23 28.17 -25.51 10.33
C GLN A 23 29.32 -24.67 10.92
N GLY A 24 30.52 -25.23 11.06
CA GLY A 24 31.72 -24.53 11.53
C GLY A 24 32.55 -23.89 10.41
N THR A 25 32.23 -24.17 9.14
CA THR A 25 32.85 -23.50 7.98
C THR A 25 32.11 -22.22 7.65
N VAL A 26 32.84 -21.12 7.47
CA VAL A 26 32.29 -19.82 7.09
C VAL A 26 31.42 -19.98 5.84
N SER A 27 30.13 -19.73 5.98
CA SER A 27 29.19 -19.82 4.87
C SER A 27 29.22 -18.53 4.05
N LEU A 28 28.81 -18.58 2.77
CA LEU A 28 28.66 -17.37 1.97
C LEU A 28 27.72 -16.33 2.63
N LYS A 29 26.74 -16.80 3.41
CA LYS A 29 25.82 -15.94 4.16
C LYS A 29 26.55 -15.16 5.26
N ASP A 30 27.52 -15.78 5.93
CA ASP A 30 28.31 -15.12 6.98
C ASP A 30 29.28 -14.10 6.38
N LEU A 31 29.72 -14.29 5.13
CA LEU A 31 30.59 -13.34 4.43
C LEU A 31 29.85 -12.06 3.99
N ILE A 32 28.56 -12.16 3.67
CA ILE A 32 27.73 -11.01 3.26
C ILE A 32 26.92 -10.42 4.42
N ALA A 33 26.98 -11.04 5.60
CA ALA A 33 26.28 -10.56 6.76
C ALA A 33 26.93 -9.24 7.27
N PRO A 34 26.13 -8.29 7.74
CA PRO A 34 26.66 -7.09 8.40
C PRO A 34 27.35 -7.45 9.72
N SER A 35 28.21 -6.56 10.20
CA SER A 35 28.96 -6.79 11.45
C SER A 35 28.05 -6.70 12.67
N PHE A 36 27.12 -5.74 12.67
CA PHE A 36 26.07 -5.67 13.68
C PHE A 36 24.82 -4.95 13.14
N ILE A 37 23.68 -5.22 13.80
CA ILE A 37 22.41 -4.54 13.57
C ILE A 37 21.88 -4.09 14.93
N GLU A 38 21.59 -2.80 15.07
CA GLU A 38 20.93 -2.21 16.22
C GLU A 38 19.52 -1.77 15.81
N VAL A 39 18.52 -2.28 16.54
CA VAL A 39 17.10 -2.06 16.25
C VAL A 39 16.53 -1.14 17.31
N ASP A 40 16.12 0.06 16.89
CA ASP A 40 15.40 1.02 17.73
C ASP A 40 14.00 1.26 17.13
N PHE A 41 13.10 1.86 17.92
CA PHE A 41 11.72 2.11 17.51
C PHE A 41 11.60 3.02 16.28
N ASN A 42 12.51 4.00 16.16
CA ASN A 42 12.45 5.02 15.12
C ASN A 42 13.48 4.83 14.00
N ASN A 43 14.46 3.95 14.17
CA ASN A 43 15.53 3.77 13.21
C ASN A 43 16.16 2.38 13.35
N LEU A 44 16.72 1.90 12.24
CA LEU A 44 17.53 0.69 12.18
C LEU A 44 18.95 1.10 11.83
N LYS A 45 19.93 0.74 12.66
CA LYS A 45 21.34 0.99 12.37
C LYS A 45 21.99 -0.32 11.94
N ILE A 46 22.57 -0.32 10.75
CA ILE A 46 23.33 -1.44 10.21
C ILE A 46 24.76 -0.93 10.01
N ASP A 47 25.70 -1.48 10.76
CA ASP A 47 27.07 -0.97 10.84
C ASP A 47 27.10 0.53 11.19
N ASP A 48 27.49 1.39 10.24
CA ASP A 48 27.55 2.86 10.42
C ASP A 48 26.41 3.62 9.71
N LYS A 49 25.45 2.90 9.11
CA LYS A 49 24.35 3.49 8.33
C LYS A 49 23.04 3.43 9.09
N TYR A 50 22.30 4.53 9.06
CA TYR A 50 20.96 4.63 9.63
C TYR A 50 19.91 4.48 8.54
N TYR A 51 18.90 3.66 8.82
CA TYR A 51 17.75 3.41 7.97
C TYR A 51 16.48 3.81 8.70
N ARG A 52 15.58 4.50 8.01
CA ARG A 52 14.25 4.85 8.50
C ARG A 52 13.25 4.66 7.37
N THR A 53 12.16 3.98 7.67
CA THR A 53 11.02 3.85 6.76
C THR A 53 9.93 4.81 7.20
N LEU A 54 9.47 5.64 6.27
CA LEU A 54 8.35 6.55 6.48
C LEU A 54 7.15 6.04 5.68
N TYR A 55 5.98 6.03 6.31
CA TYR A 55 4.72 5.74 5.65
C TYR A 55 3.89 7.02 5.59
N VAL A 56 3.55 7.45 4.38
CA VAL A 56 2.82 8.69 4.14
C VAL A 56 1.39 8.35 3.73
N VAL A 57 0.43 8.89 4.47
CA VAL A 57 -1.01 8.83 4.17
C VAL A 57 -1.54 10.24 3.94
N GLY A 58 -2.63 10.37 3.18
CA GLY A 58 -3.28 11.65 2.96
C GLY A 58 -2.55 12.56 1.98
N TYR A 59 -2.21 12.04 0.80
CA TYR A 59 -1.72 12.88 -0.30
C TYR A 59 -2.75 13.98 -0.65
N PRO A 60 -2.29 15.14 -1.15
CA PRO A 60 -3.18 16.18 -1.65
C PRO A 60 -4.14 15.62 -2.71
N ARG A 61 -5.41 16.07 -2.69
CA ARG A 61 -6.41 15.68 -3.70
C ARG A 61 -5.98 16.03 -5.12
N TYR A 62 -5.22 17.11 -5.26
CA TYR A 62 -4.67 17.57 -6.53
C TYR A 62 -3.18 17.84 -6.36
N VAL A 63 -2.39 17.36 -7.32
CA VAL A 63 -0.96 17.59 -7.38
C VAL A 63 -0.62 18.23 -8.72
N ASN A 64 0.24 19.25 -8.70
CA ASN A 64 0.81 19.84 -9.90
C ASN A 64 2.03 19.04 -10.38
N ALA A 65 2.47 19.29 -11.61
CA ALA A 65 3.75 18.78 -12.08
C ALA A 65 4.88 19.19 -11.12
N ASN A 66 5.84 18.29 -10.91
CA ASN A 66 7.00 18.45 -10.01
C ASN A 66 6.68 18.51 -8.50
N TRP A 67 5.49 18.09 -8.05
CA TRP A 67 5.18 18.05 -6.62
C TRP A 67 6.13 17.16 -5.78
N LEU A 68 6.76 16.15 -6.40
CA LEU A 68 7.72 15.25 -5.76
C LEU A 68 9.18 15.73 -5.85
N TYR A 69 9.43 16.94 -6.38
CA TYR A 69 10.77 17.41 -6.73
C TYR A 69 11.75 17.34 -5.55
N SER A 70 11.35 17.80 -4.37
CA SER A 70 12.19 17.81 -3.17
C SER A 70 12.71 16.43 -2.75
N LEU A 71 11.94 15.36 -3.03
CA LEU A 71 12.36 13.99 -2.74
C LEU A 71 13.29 13.43 -3.82
N ILE A 72 13.12 13.87 -5.07
CA ILE A 72 13.95 13.43 -6.20
C ILE A 72 15.33 14.13 -6.15
N THR A 73 15.37 15.38 -5.69
CA THR A 73 16.62 16.15 -5.54
C THR A 73 17.29 15.97 -4.19
N PHE A 74 16.91 14.93 -3.44
CA PHE A 74 17.53 14.66 -2.16
C PHE A 74 18.93 14.07 -2.38
N ASP A 75 19.94 14.65 -1.76
CA ASP A 75 21.37 14.32 -1.98
C ASP A 75 21.80 12.95 -1.39
N HIS A 76 20.87 12.14 -0.89
CA HIS A 76 21.17 10.85 -0.26
C HIS A 76 20.32 9.71 -0.85
N PRO A 77 20.80 8.45 -0.72
CA PRO A 77 20.08 7.30 -1.23
C PRO A 77 18.68 7.19 -0.60
N LEU A 78 17.65 7.25 -1.45
CA LEU A 78 16.25 7.15 -1.06
C LEU A 78 15.57 6.09 -1.91
N TYR A 79 14.82 5.20 -1.26
CA TYR A 79 13.96 4.23 -1.92
C TYR A 79 12.50 4.68 -1.77
N ILE A 80 11.81 4.88 -2.89
CA ILE A 80 10.41 5.30 -2.92
C ILE A 80 9.59 4.20 -3.58
N SER A 81 8.52 3.77 -2.92
CA SER A 81 7.51 2.89 -3.50
C SER A 81 6.14 3.54 -3.31
N MET A 82 5.38 3.67 -4.40
CA MET A 82 4.05 4.26 -4.40
C MET A 82 3.03 3.24 -4.89
N TYR A 83 1.92 3.14 -4.17
CA TYR A 83 0.79 2.29 -4.53
C TYR A 83 -0.42 3.18 -4.79
N ILE A 84 -0.79 3.30 -6.06
CA ILE A 84 -1.91 4.15 -6.50
C ILE A 84 -3.02 3.24 -6.99
N TYR A 85 -4.19 3.34 -6.37
CA TYR A 85 -5.39 2.61 -6.72
C TYR A 85 -6.39 3.57 -7.37
N PRO A 86 -6.49 3.59 -8.71
CA PRO A 86 -7.42 4.48 -9.38
C PRO A 86 -8.86 4.07 -9.05
N THR A 87 -9.70 5.05 -8.71
CA THR A 87 -11.15 4.88 -8.57
C THR A 87 -11.83 5.38 -9.83
N GLU A 88 -12.77 4.62 -10.39
CA GLU A 88 -13.56 5.04 -11.55
C GLU A 88 -14.62 6.07 -11.12
N SER A 89 -14.32 7.36 -11.32
CA SER A 89 -15.27 8.44 -11.04
C SER A 89 -16.50 8.46 -11.95
N LYS A 90 -16.51 7.67 -13.05
CA LYS A 90 -17.62 7.59 -13.99
C LYS A 90 -18.92 7.14 -13.33
N ASN A 91 -18.86 6.10 -12.50
CA ASN A 91 -20.05 5.54 -11.87
C ASN A 91 -20.73 6.56 -10.94
N VAL A 92 -19.93 7.37 -10.22
CA VAL A 92 -20.43 8.41 -9.32
C VAL A 92 -21.09 9.55 -10.10
N LEU A 93 -20.46 10.02 -11.18
CA LEU A 93 -21.01 11.07 -12.04
C LEU A 93 -22.30 10.63 -12.74
N ASP A 94 -22.37 9.39 -13.22
CA ASP A 94 -23.57 8.86 -13.87
C ASP A 94 -24.72 8.70 -12.86
N GLU A 95 -24.42 8.29 -11.63
CA GLU A 95 -25.40 8.22 -10.54
C GLU A 95 -25.88 9.63 -10.09
N MET A 96 -24.98 10.61 -10.00
CA MET A 96 -25.35 12.00 -9.72
C MET A 96 -26.24 12.58 -10.82
N LYS A 97 -25.90 12.38 -12.10
CA LYS A 97 -26.73 12.83 -13.23
C LYS A 97 -28.12 12.20 -13.21
N ARG A 98 -28.21 10.89 -12.92
CA ARG A 98 -29.50 10.21 -12.75
C ARG A 98 -30.31 10.86 -11.64
N LYS A 99 -29.69 11.16 -10.49
CA LYS A 99 -30.39 11.75 -9.33
C LYS A 99 -30.86 13.18 -9.60
N ILE A 100 -30.08 13.98 -10.31
CA ILE A 100 -30.47 15.32 -10.77
C ILE A 100 -31.73 15.22 -11.64
N GLY A 101 -31.75 14.32 -12.62
CA GLY A 101 -32.92 14.12 -13.49
C GLY A 101 -34.18 13.66 -12.73
N GLU A 102 -34.04 12.81 -11.70
CA GLU A 102 -35.16 12.43 -10.83
C GLU A 102 -35.72 13.64 -10.06
N MET A 103 -34.85 14.52 -9.55
CA MET A 103 -35.26 15.72 -8.81
C MET A 103 -35.94 16.74 -9.73
N GLU A 104 -35.39 17.00 -10.92
CA GLU A 104 -36.00 17.87 -11.93
C GLU A 104 -37.38 17.36 -12.35
N ALA A 105 -37.51 16.06 -12.62
CA ALA A 105 -38.80 15.45 -12.97
C ALA A 105 -39.83 15.57 -11.83
N THR A 106 -39.39 15.47 -10.57
CA THR A 106 -40.27 15.63 -9.40
C THR A 106 -40.82 17.05 -9.32
N ILE A 107 -39.93 18.05 -9.46
CA ILE A 107 -40.31 19.48 -9.46
C ILE A 107 -41.27 19.77 -10.63
N GLU A 108 -40.97 19.28 -11.84
CA GLU A 108 -41.81 19.50 -13.01
C GLU A 108 -43.21 18.87 -12.84
N ASN A 109 -43.30 17.69 -12.22
CA ASN A 109 -44.56 17.03 -11.93
C ASN A 109 -45.40 17.79 -10.90
N ASP A 110 -44.78 18.36 -9.87
CA ASP A 110 -45.49 19.16 -8.86
C ASP A 110 -46.02 20.47 -9.43
N ILE A 111 -45.23 21.14 -10.29
CA ILE A 111 -45.67 22.33 -11.02
C ILE A 111 -46.86 22.00 -11.93
N LYS A 112 -46.78 20.91 -12.72
CA LYS A 112 -47.89 20.47 -13.59
C LYS A 112 -49.15 20.10 -12.82
N ALA A 113 -49.00 19.53 -11.63
CA ALA A 113 -50.10 19.17 -10.75
C ALA A 113 -50.69 20.37 -9.98
N GLY A 114 -50.12 21.58 -10.13
CA GLY A 114 -50.52 22.78 -9.40
C GLY A 114 -50.21 22.72 -7.90
N ARG A 115 -49.31 21.82 -7.48
CA ARG A 115 -48.85 21.70 -6.09
C ARG A 115 -47.70 22.67 -5.83
N MET A 116 -47.55 23.10 -4.57
CA MET A 116 -46.33 23.83 -4.18
C MET A 116 -45.14 22.88 -4.26
N VAL A 117 -44.05 23.36 -4.87
CA VAL A 117 -42.79 22.62 -4.98
C VAL A 117 -42.19 22.44 -3.59
N ASP A 118 -41.71 21.23 -3.30
CA ASP A 118 -41.00 20.95 -2.05
C ASP A 118 -39.66 21.72 -2.00
N PRO A 119 -39.48 22.66 -1.07
CA PRO A 119 -38.24 23.43 -0.96
C PRO A 119 -37.02 22.55 -0.65
N VAL A 120 -37.20 21.38 -0.03
CA VAL A 120 -36.10 20.45 0.26
C VAL A 120 -35.52 19.86 -1.02
N VAL A 121 -36.39 19.47 -1.96
CA VAL A 121 -35.97 18.92 -3.27
C VAL A 121 -35.29 20.00 -4.10
N GLN A 122 -35.77 21.24 -4.03
CA GLN A 122 -35.19 22.36 -4.75
C GLN A 122 -33.78 22.72 -4.24
N VAL A 123 -33.59 22.81 -2.92
CA VAL A 123 -32.26 23.06 -2.33
C VAL A 123 -31.30 21.90 -2.64
N SER A 124 -31.77 20.66 -2.58
CA SER A 124 -30.96 19.49 -2.90
C SER A 124 -30.52 19.46 -4.37
N LEU A 125 -31.37 19.94 -5.28
CA LEU A 125 -31.06 20.08 -6.70
C LEU A 125 -29.99 21.17 -6.92
N ASP A 126 -30.14 22.33 -6.27
CA ASP A 126 -29.18 23.43 -6.37
C ASP A 126 -27.78 23.02 -5.85
N ASP A 127 -27.73 22.31 -4.72
CA ASP A 127 -26.47 21.76 -4.18
C ASP A 127 -25.85 20.72 -5.12
N ALA A 128 -26.66 19.87 -5.75
CA ALA A 128 -26.18 18.86 -6.70
C ALA A 128 -25.64 19.49 -7.99
N LEU A 129 -26.25 20.56 -8.49
CA LEU A 129 -25.80 21.33 -9.66
C LEU A 129 -24.50 22.09 -9.38
N ALA A 130 -24.29 22.56 -8.14
CA ALA A 130 -23.05 23.23 -7.75
C ALA A 130 -21.82 22.28 -7.72
N LEU A 131 -22.06 20.97 -7.64
CA LEU A 131 -21.03 19.93 -7.62
C LEU A 131 -20.73 19.33 -9.01
N GLN A 132 -21.46 19.76 -10.04
CA GLN A 132 -21.28 19.34 -11.44
C GLN A 132 -20.11 20.08 -12.11
#